data_AF-A0A2V1DNQ5-F1
#
_entry.id   AF-A0A2V1DNQ5-F1
#
_cell.length_a   1.000
_cell.length_b   1.000
_cell.length_c   1.000
_cell.angle_alpha   90.00
_cell.angle_beta   90.00
_cell.angle_gamma   90.00
#
_symmetry.space_group_name_H-M   'P 1'
#
loop_
_entity.id
_entity.type
_entity.pdbx_description
1 polymer ?
#
loop_
_entity_poly.entity_id
_entity_poly.type
_entity_poly.pdbx_seq_one_letter_code
_entity_poly.pdbx_strand_id
1 'polypeptide(L)'
;MWLLKVIEFCLGRLFYKRRGYDDQCLFNSNAFLKHPKPSITITSPDCGGSGAQFTNHYSMFGVGQIPTLTWSSPSPADIKQYILVIEDPDGPLGHPNVHGIYCLIPPSSTSVSAIDLELLKEEDGKKIIKSGWRVGKNSRDTVYVPPRPPRGHGPHRYFFEIIALGEKLKPGKLTDVPTKEELAGAIDGKVVAWGLWVGVYESVM
;
A
#
# COMPACT_ATOMS: atom_id res chain seq x y z
N MET A 1 4.54 29.48 12.55
CA MET A 1 4.33 28.46 11.50
C MET A 1 5.48 28.36 10.49
N TRP A 2 6.06 29.47 10.00
CA TRP A 2 7.18 29.43 9.04
C TRP A 2 8.44 28.71 9.58
N LEU A 3 8.88 29.06 10.79
CA LEU A 3 10.06 28.47 11.41
C LEU A 3 10.00 26.93 11.49
N LEU A 4 8.83 26.37 11.84
CA LEU A 4 8.63 24.92 11.91
C LEU A 4 8.78 24.24 10.54
N LYS A 5 8.31 24.88 9.46
CA LYS A 5 8.49 24.36 8.09
C LYS A 5 9.95 24.37 7.67
N VAL A 6 10.70 25.40 8.04
CA VAL A 6 12.15 25.48 7.79
C VAL A 6 12.89 24.40 8.56
N ILE A 7 12.54 24.19 9.83
CA ILE A 7 13.12 23.09 10.64
C ILE A 7 12.82 21.73 10.00
N GLU A 8 11.56 21.46 9.63
CA GLU A 8 11.16 20.23 8.92
C GLU A 8 11.95 20.04 7.62
N PHE A 9 12.09 21.10 6.83
CA PHE A 9 12.87 21.08 5.60
C PHE A 9 14.35 20.74 5.82
N CYS A 10 14.99 21.39 6.79
CA CYS A 10 16.39 21.13 7.12
C CYS A 10 16.59 19.69 7.60
N LEU A 11 15.68 19.17 8.43
CA LEU A 11 15.71 17.78 8.85
C LEU A 11 15.48 16.82 7.68
N GLY A 12 14.55 17.11 6.78
CA GLY A 12 14.34 16.33 5.57
C GLY A 12 15.60 16.26 4.70
N ARG A 13 16.28 17.39 4.49
CA ARG A 13 17.57 17.41 3.77
C ARG A 13 18.66 16.63 4.50
N LEU A 14 18.73 16.74 5.82
CA LEU A 14 19.69 16.01 6.64
C LEU A 14 19.49 14.49 6.54
N PHE A 15 18.23 14.03 6.51
CA PHE A 15 17.90 12.62 6.44
C PHE A 15 17.71 12.07 5.03
N TYR A 16 17.86 12.87 3.97
CA TYR A 16 17.67 12.47 2.57
C TYR A 16 18.28 11.11 2.18
N LYS A 17 19.45 10.74 2.74
CA LYS A 17 20.12 9.46 2.47
C LYS A 17 19.49 8.24 3.17
N ARG A 18 18.59 8.44 4.12
CA ARG A 18 17.87 7.38 4.85
C ARG A 18 16.59 7.03 4.11
N ARG A 19 16.70 6.19 3.10
CA ARG A 19 15.61 5.81 2.20
C ARG A 19 15.97 4.56 1.40
N GLY A 20 15.02 4.00 0.66
CA GLY A 20 15.27 2.89 -0.26
C GLY A 20 15.31 1.53 0.42
N TYR A 21 14.46 1.31 1.43
CA TYR A 21 14.30 0.04 2.13
C TYR A 21 13.47 -0.98 1.34
N ASP A 22 13.62 -0.99 0.01
CA ASP A 22 12.86 -1.81 -0.92
C ASP A 22 12.99 -3.31 -0.57
N ASP A 23 14.17 -3.72 -0.11
CA ASP A 23 14.51 -5.08 0.34
C ASP A 23 13.63 -5.59 1.49
N GLN A 24 12.97 -4.68 2.22
CA GLN A 24 12.09 -4.99 3.35
C GLN A 24 10.59 -4.86 3.00
N CYS A 25 10.25 -4.51 1.76
CA CYS A 25 8.85 -4.52 1.28
C CYS A 25 8.33 -5.96 1.20
N LEU A 26 7.01 -6.13 1.28
CA LEU A 26 6.38 -7.44 1.35
C LEU A 26 6.74 -8.32 0.15
N PHE A 27 6.80 -7.76 -1.06
CA PHE A 27 7.16 -8.49 -2.28
C PHE A 27 8.59 -9.08 -2.30
N ASN A 28 9.47 -8.65 -1.39
CA ASN A 28 10.81 -9.23 -1.23
C ASN A 28 10.88 -10.35 -0.17
N SER A 29 9.74 -10.72 0.43
CA SER A 29 9.65 -11.85 1.36
C SER A 29 9.71 -13.21 0.65
N ASN A 30 9.91 -14.28 1.43
CA ASN A 30 9.98 -15.66 0.94
C ASN A 30 8.74 -16.10 0.14
N ALA A 31 7.58 -15.50 0.41
CA ALA A 31 6.33 -15.81 -0.28
C ALA A 31 6.39 -15.60 -1.80
N PHE A 32 7.30 -14.75 -2.28
CA PHE A 32 7.42 -14.36 -3.68
C PHE A 32 8.54 -15.10 -4.42
N LEU A 33 9.29 -16.00 -3.77
CA LEU A 33 10.42 -16.70 -4.40
C LEU A 33 10.05 -17.47 -5.67
N LYS A 34 8.83 -18.02 -5.74
CA LYS A 34 8.31 -18.71 -6.94
C LYS A 34 7.86 -17.75 -8.04
N HIS A 35 7.59 -16.50 -7.68
CA HIS A 35 7.11 -15.44 -8.57
C HIS A 35 7.95 -14.17 -8.37
N PRO A 36 9.25 -14.17 -8.71
CA PRO A 36 10.17 -13.09 -8.35
C PRO A 36 9.94 -11.78 -9.13
N LYS A 37 9.05 -11.78 -10.12
CA LYS A 37 8.74 -10.61 -10.96
C LYS A 37 7.23 -10.37 -11.00
N PRO A 38 6.79 -9.11 -11.06
CA PRO A 38 5.39 -8.79 -11.22
C PRO A 38 4.90 -9.25 -12.60
N SER A 39 3.72 -9.84 -12.63
CA SER A 39 3.02 -10.33 -13.83
C SER A 39 1.60 -9.76 -13.98
N ILE A 40 1.05 -9.18 -12.91
CA ILE A 40 -0.21 -8.44 -12.95
C ILE A 40 0.10 -7.02 -13.40
N THR A 41 -0.54 -6.59 -14.49
CA THR A 41 -0.51 -5.18 -14.92
C THR A 41 -1.50 -4.40 -14.07
N ILE A 42 -1.02 -3.30 -13.47
CA ILE A 42 -1.83 -2.37 -12.69
C ILE A 42 -1.77 -1.01 -13.37
N THR A 43 -2.91 -0.34 -13.50
CA THR A 43 -3.02 1.02 -14.06
C THR A 43 -3.86 1.90 -13.16
N SER A 44 -3.65 3.21 -13.24
CA SER A 44 -4.48 4.20 -12.58
C SER A 44 -5.13 5.10 -13.64
N PRO A 45 -6.47 5.13 -13.78
CA PRO A 45 -7.13 6.02 -14.73
C PRO A 45 -7.03 7.50 -14.35
N ASP A 46 -6.83 7.79 -13.06
CA ASP A 46 -6.78 9.14 -12.50
C ASP A 46 -5.35 9.69 -12.34
N CYS A 47 -4.33 8.83 -12.30
CA CYS A 47 -2.91 9.23 -12.17
C CYS A 47 -2.01 8.75 -13.32
N GLY A 48 -2.45 7.79 -14.13
CA GLY A 48 -1.71 7.23 -15.27
C GLY A 48 -0.86 6.01 -14.94
N GLY A 49 0.26 5.87 -15.66
CA GLY A 49 1.18 4.74 -15.52
C GLY A 49 1.96 4.74 -14.22
N SER A 50 2.61 3.61 -13.90
CA SER A 50 3.51 3.50 -12.75
C SER A 50 4.64 4.54 -12.84
N GLY A 51 5.00 5.15 -11.71
CA GLY A 51 5.85 6.34 -11.62
C GLY A 51 5.10 7.66 -11.65
N ALA A 52 3.76 7.63 -11.57
CA ALA A 52 2.91 8.82 -11.60
C ALA A 52 3.25 9.79 -10.46
N GLN A 53 3.29 11.09 -10.79
CA GLN A 53 3.49 12.15 -9.81
C GLN A 53 2.16 12.55 -9.20
N PHE A 54 1.97 12.29 -7.92
CA PHE A 54 0.79 12.71 -7.19
C PHE A 54 0.76 14.22 -7.00
N THR A 55 -0.43 14.79 -7.18
CA THR A 55 -0.72 16.15 -6.71
C THR A 55 -1.09 16.12 -5.23
N ASN A 56 -1.23 17.29 -4.62
CA ASN A 56 -1.68 17.38 -3.22
C ASN A 56 -3.03 16.70 -2.96
N HIS A 57 -3.86 16.52 -3.99
CA HIS A 57 -5.15 15.82 -3.92
C HIS A 57 -5.05 14.45 -3.26
N TYR A 58 -4.01 13.67 -3.58
CA TYR A 58 -3.79 12.31 -3.04
C TYR A 58 -2.95 12.30 -1.77
N SER A 59 -2.45 13.46 -1.33
CA SER A 59 -1.58 13.59 -0.16
C SER A 59 -2.35 14.08 1.08
N MET A 60 -1.68 14.03 2.23
CA MET A 60 -2.24 14.58 3.48
C MET A 60 -2.34 16.12 3.48
N PHE A 61 -1.86 16.79 2.44
CA PHE A 61 -2.02 18.23 2.24
C PHE A 61 -3.27 18.58 1.40
N GLY A 62 -4.02 17.58 0.93
CA GLY A 62 -5.29 17.73 0.22
C GLY A 62 -6.33 16.74 0.74
N VAL A 63 -7.14 16.17 -0.15
CA VAL A 63 -8.19 15.20 0.21
C VAL A 63 -7.60 13.91 0.80
N GLY A 64 -6.42 13.50 0.33
CA GLY A 64 -5.72 12.33 0.85
C GLY A 64 -6.35 11.00 0.46
N GLN A 65 -7.02 10.94 -0.69
CA GLN A 65 -7.63 9.70 -1.15
C GLN A 65 -6.61 8.75 -1.81
N ILE A 66 -6.93 7.46 -1.85
CA ILE A 66 -6.21 6.51 -2.69
C ILE A 66 -6.44 6.85 -4.18
N PRO A 67 -5.44 6.71 -5.07
CA PRO A 67 -5.72 6.71 -6.51
C PRO A 67 -6.65 5.54 -6.86
N THR A 68 -7.46 5.72 -7.90
CA THR A 68 -8.15 4.59 -8.50
C THR A 68 -7.11 3.68 -9.11
N LEU A 69 -7.17 2.39 -8.79
CA LEU A 69 -6.32 1.38 -9.41
C LEU A 69 -7.20 0.32 -10.06
N THR A 70 -6.77 -0.14 -11.22
CA THR A 70 -7.34 -1.29 -11.92
C THR A 70 -6.22 -2.28 -12.22
N TRP A 71 -6.54 -3.57 -12.23
CA TRP A 71 -5.54 -4.60 -12.50
C TRP A 71 -6.07 -5.73 -13.38
N SER A 72 -5.17 -6.27 -14.20
CA SER A 72 -5.45 -7.42 -15.06
C SER A 72 -5.57 -8.71 -14.23
N SER A 73 -6.52 -9.58 -14.55
CA SER A 73 -6.56 -10.94 -13.99
C SER A 73 -5.69 -11.89 -14.83
N PRO A 74 -4.58 -12.44 -14.31
CA PRO A 74 -3.65 -13.27 -15.09
C PRO A 74 -4.24 -14.64 -15.49
N SER A 75 -5.30 -15.10 -14.83
CA SER A 75 -6.27 -16.12 -15.28
C SER A 75 -7.27 -16.33 -14.12
N PRO A 76 -8.59 -16.13 -14.30
CA PRO A 76 -9.53 -16.14 -13.17
C PRO A 76 -9.69 -17.50 -12.46
N ALA A 77 -9.38 -18.62 -13.13
CA ALA A 77 -9.65 -19.96 -12.58
C ALA A 77 -8.78 -20.28 -11.35
N ASP A 78 -7.56 -19.75 -11.32
CA ASP A 78 -6.56 -20.09 -10.31
C ASP A 78 -6.59 -19.14 -9.12
N ILE A 79 -7.16 -17.94 -9.27
CA ILE A 79 -7.16 -16.92 -8.23
C ILE A 79 -8.36 -17.12 -7.31
N LYS A 80 -8.10 -17.25 -6.01
CA LYS A 80 -9.15 -17.42 -4.99
C LYS A 80 -9.42 -16.16 -4.19
N GLN A 81 -8.47 -15.22 -4.18
CA GLN A 81 -8.57 -13.92 -3.53
C GLN A 81 -7.37 -13.04 -3.94
N TYR A 82 -7.52 -11.73 -3.78
CA TYR A 82 -6.44 -10.77 -3.83
C TYR A 82 -6.14 -10.18 -2.44
N ILE A 83 -4.97 -9.55 -2.36
CA ILE A 83 -4.58 -8.65 -1.29
C ILE A 83 -4.03 -7.37 -1.94
N LEU A 84 -4.29 -6.22 -1.31
CA LEU A 84 -3.65 -4.96 -1.63
C LEU A 84 -2.80 -4.51 -0.43
N VAL A 85 -1.52 -4.23 -0.67
CA VAL A 85 -0.60 -3.66 0.33
C VAL A 85 -0.01 -2.37 -0.24
N ILE A 86 0.11 -1.35 0.62
CA ILE A 86 0.65 -0.05 0.25
C ILE A 86 1.83 0.29 1.17
N GLU A 87 3.02 0.46 0.62
CA GLU A 87 4.25 0.72 1.38
C GLU A 87 5.03 1.94 0.86
N ASP A 88 5.69 2.67 1.76
CA ASP A 88 6.66 3.73 1.46
C ASP A 88 8.05 3.31 1.96
N PRO A 89 8.94 2.78 1.10
CA PRO A 89 10.31 2.40 1.46
C PRO A 89 11.26 3.60 1.61
N ASP A 90 10.81 4.82 1.30
CA ASP A 90 11.64 6.01 1.28
C ASP A 90 11.55 6.83 2.58
N GLY A 91 10.73 6.40 3.55
CA GLY A 91 10.63 7.00 4.87
C GLY A 91 11.94 6.92 5.69
N PRO A 92 12.33 7.96 6.45
CA PRO A 92 13.61 8.00 7.17
C PRO A 92 13.72 7.11 8.42
N LEU A 93 12.76 6.20 8.64
CA LEU A 93 12.60 5.41 9.86
C LEU A 93 13.33 4.05 9.86
N GLY A 94 14.03 3.71 8.77
CA GLY A 94 14.84 2.48 8.70
C GLY A 94 14.09 1.24 8.18
N HIS A 95 12.81 1.38 7.84
CA HIS A 95 11.95 0.31 7.33
C HIS A 95 10.81 0.90 6.47
N PRO A 96 10.20 0.11 5.58
CA PRO A 96 9.05 0.56 4.80
C PRO A 96 7.87 0.89 5.69
N ASN A 97 7.31 2.07 5.47
CA ASN A 97 6.14 2.53 6.19
C ASN A 97 4.88 1.95 5.55
N VAL A 98 4.02 1.28 6.32
CA VAL A 98 2.77 0.71 5.81
C VAL A 98 1.70 1.80 5.77
N HIS A 99 1.15 2.04 4.58
CA HIS A 99 0.09 3.01 4.30
C HIS A 99 -1.30 2.38 4.23
N GLY A 100 -1.39 1.10 3.90
CA GLY A 100 -2.65 0.36 3.85
C GLY A 100 -2.43 -1.13 3.64
N ILE A 101 -3.32 -1.94 4.21
CA ILE A 101 -3.39 -3.40 3.99
C ILE A 101 -4.86 -3.75 3.83
N TYR A 102 -5.21 -4.44 2.75
CA TYR A 102 -6.57 -4.89 2.49
C TYR A 102 -6.54 -6.35 2.06
N CYS A 103 -7.17 -7.20 2.85
CA CYS A 103 -7.18 -8.65 2.68
C CYS A 103 -8.57 -9.14 2.29
N LEU A 104 -8.63 -10.40 1.82
CA LEU A 104 -9.86 -11.10 1.46
C LEU A 104 -10.61 -10.42 0.30
N ILE A 105 -9.87 -9.76 -0.59
CA ILE A 105 -10.42 -9.14 -1.80
C ILE A 105 -10.92 -10.27 -2.71
N PRO A 106 -12.20 -10.27 -3.16
CA PRO A 106 -12.73 -11.31 -4.02
C PRO A 106 -11.96 -11.43 -5.35
N PRO A 107 -11.84 -12.63 -5.94
CA PRO A 107 -11.15 -12.81 -7.22
C PRO A 107 -11.85 -12.12 -8.40
N SER A 108 -13.14 -11.76 -8.23
CA SER A 108 -13.89 -10.94 -9.19
C SER A 108 -13.56 -9.45 -9.14
N SER A 109 -12.94 -8.98 -8.05
CA SER A 109 -12.52 -7.59 -7.93
C SER A 109 -11.26 -7.33 -8.75
N THR A 110 -11.34 -6.33 -9.63
CA THR A 110 -10.25 -5.91 -10.54
C THR A 110 -9.97 -4.41 -10.46
N SER A 111 -10.52 -3.75 -9.43
CA SER A 111 -10.30 -2.33 -9.17
C SER A 111 -10.49 -1.99 -7.69
N VAL A 112 -9.88 -0.88 -7.28
CA VAL A 112 -10.14 -0.19 -6.01
C VAL A 112 -10.19 1.31 -6.26
N SER A 113 -11.06 2.01 -5.55
CA SER A 113 -11.14 3.46 -5.54
C SER A 113 -11.44 3.98 -4.13
N ALA A 114 -11.45 5.30 -3.95
CA ALA A 114 -11.74 5.94 -2.68
C ALA A 114 -13.08 5.49 -2.05
N ILE A 115 -14.10 5.23 -2.87
CA ILE A 115 -15.43 4.82 -2.37
C ILE A 115 -15.42 3.42 -1.76
N ASP A 116 -14.57 2.52 -2.28
CA ASP A 116 -14.45 1.15 -1.78
C ASP A 116 -13.82 1.10 -0.39
N LEU A 117 -13.00 2.10 -0.07
CA LEU A 117 -12.29 2.26 1.19
C LEU A 117 -12.98 3.25 2.14
N GLU A 118 -14.20 3.69 1.83
CA GLU A 118 -15.00 4.54 2.71
C GLU A 118 -15.26 3.80 4.04
N LEU A 119 -14.86 4.43 5.15
CA LEU A 119 -15.11 3.90 6.50
C LEU A 119 -16.60 4.05 6.85
N LEU A 120 -17.26 2.92 7.11
CA LEU A 120 -18.66 2.89 7.53
C LEU A 120 -18.81 2.85 9.05
N LYS A 121 -17.96 2.05 9.72
CA LYS A 121 -17.99 1.85 11.17
C LYS A 121 -16.62 1.41 11.66
N GLU A 122 -16.28 1.76 12.90
CA GLU A 122 -15.18 1.18 13.64
C GLU A 122 -15.71 0.50 14.90
N GLU A 123 -15.32 -0.75 15.14
CA GLU A 123 -15.79 -1.58 16.26
C GLU A 123 -14.69 -2.54 16.69
N ASP A 124 -14.36 -2.57 17.99
CA ASP A 124 -13.31 -3.41 18.56
C ASP A 124 -11.95 -3.28 17.83
N GLY A 125 -11.62 -2.06 17.39
CA GLY A 125 -10.42 -1.75 16.61
C GLY A 125 -10.47 -2.17 15.13
N LYS A 126 -11.56 -2.80 14.68
CA LYS A 126 -11.78 -3.21 13.29
C LYS A 126 -12.43 -2.08 12.51
N LYS A 127 -11.90 -1.81 11.33
CA LYS A 127 -12.44 -0.81 10.40
C LYS A 127 -13.29 -1.51 9.36
N ILE A 128 -14.59 -1.25 9.40
CA ILE A 128 -15.55 -1.79 8.44
C ILE A 128 -15.69 -0.78 7.30
N ILE A 129 -15.19 -1.16 6.13
CA ILE A 129 -15.22 -0.32 4.92
C ILE A 129 -16.29 -0.80 3.95
N LYS A 130 -16.70 0.08 3.04
CA LYS A 130 -17.77 -0.17 2.07
C LYS A 130 -17.60 -1.43 1.23
N SER A 131 -16.38 -1.72 0.80
CA SER A 131 -16.05 -2.95 0.06
C SER A 131 -16.17 -4.24 0.86
N GLY A 132 -16.24 -4.15 2.20
CA GLY A 132 -16.23 -5.30 3.10
C GLY A 132 -14.88 -6.01 3.19
N TRP A 133 -13.81 -5.49 2.58
CA TRP A 133 -12.48 -6.08 2.68
C TRP A 133 -11.92 -5.89 4.09
N ARG A 134 -11.07 -6.83 4.52
CA ARG A 134 -10.46 -6.75 5.84
C ARG A 134 -9.33 -5.74 5.83
N VAL A 135 -9.42 -4.70 6.66
CA VAL A 135 -8.39 -3.68 6.83
C VAL A 135 -7.33 -4.15 7.84
N GLY A 136 -6.06 -4.10 7.46
CA GLY A 136 -4.92 -4.42 8.33
C GLY A 136 -4.32 -3.21 9.04
N LYS A 137 -3.34 -3.47 9.91
CA LYS A 137 -2.62 -2.45 10.67
C LYS A 137 -1.73 -1.64 9.73
N ASN A 138 -1.90 -0.32 9.73
CA ASN A 138 -0.96 0.62 9.11
C ASN A 138 -0.34 1.54 10.17
N SER A 139 0.55 2.43 9.75
CA SER A 139 1.33 3.28 10.66
C SER A 139 0.55 4.32 11.45
N ARG A 140 -0.73 4.56 11.12
CA ARG A 140 -1.56 5.57 11.81
C ARG A 140 -2.89 5.06 12.31
N ASP A 141 -3.12 3.75 12.24
CA ASP A 141 -4.37 3.12 12.63
C ASP A 141 -5.60 3.75 11.96
N THR A 142 -5.49 4.09 10.66
CA THR A 142 -6.58 4.58 9.80
C THR A 142 -6.92 3.54 8.72
N VAL A 143 -7.91 3.80 7.86
CA VAL A 143 -8.14 2.90 6.70
C VAL A 143 -7.01 3.00 5.68
N TYR A 144 -6.57 4.23 5.39
CA TYR A 144 -5.48 4.56 4.47
C TYR A 144 -4.68 5.71 5.08
N VAL A 145 -3.35 5.66 4.96
CA VAL A 145 -2.48 6.77 5.32
C VAL A 145 -2.11 7.52 4.05
N PRO A 146 -2.50 8.78 3.88
CA PRO A 146 -2.11 9.54 2.70
C PRO A 146 -0.60 9.88 2.73
N PRO A 147 0.08 9.95 1.57
CA PRO A 147 1.41 10.50 1.42
C PRO A 147 1.63 11.79 2.21
N ARG A 148 2.67 11.79 3.06
CA ARG A 148 3.17 12.98 3.76
C ARG A 148 4.67 12.85 4.04
N PRO A 149 5.51 12.81 2.99
CA PRO A 149 6.94 12.79 3.15
C PRO A 149 7.39 14.08 3.87
N PRO A 150 8.45 14.04 4.70
CA PRO A 150 8.98 15.25 5.30
C PRO A 150 9.39 16.25 4.23
N ARG A 151 9.16 17.55 4.50
CA ARG A 151 9.56 18.62 3.57
C ARG A 151 11.04 18.49 3.24
N GLY A 152 11.40 18.61 1.96
CA GLY A 152 12.79 18.58 1.51
C GLY A 152 13.49 17.22 1.59
N HIS A 153 12.81 16.14 2.02
CA HIS A 153 13.38 14.78 2.02
C HIS A 153 13.52 14.18 0.60
N GLY A 154 13.03 14.89 -0.42
CA GLY A 154 12.95 14.42 -1.79
C GLY A 154 11.66 13.67 -2.08
N PRO A 155 11.49 13.17 -3.32
CA PRO A 155 10.33 12.38 -3.69
C PRO A 155 10.35 11.04 -2.95
N HIS A 156 9.20 10.61 -2.42
CA HIS A 156 8.97 9.26 -1.90
C HIS A 156 8.19 8.45 -2.91
N ARG A 157 8.50 7.16 -2.99
CA ARG A 157 7.74 6.17 -3.74
C ARG A 157 6.71 5.51 -2.82
N TYR A 158 5.52 5.29 -3.34
CA TYR A 158 4.43 4.58 -2.70
C TYR A 158 4.12 3.37 -3.56
N PHE A 159 4.45 2.19 -3.05
CA PHE A 159 4.29 0.92 -3.73
C PHE A 159 2.88 0.39 -3.47
N PHE A 160 2.09 0.24 -4.52
CA PHE A 160 0.77 -0.37 -4.48
C PHE A 160 0.89 -1.78 -5.06
N GLU A 161 0.83 -2.75 -4.17
CA GLU A 161 1.07 -4.16 -4.46
C GLU A 161 -0.25 -4.91 -4.52
N ILE A 162 -0.58 -5.48 -5.68
CA ILE A 162 -1.70 -6.41 -5.81
C ILE A 162 -1.15 -7.83 -5.82
N ILE A 163 -1.53 -8.64 -4.84
CA ILE A 163 -1.08 -10.03 -4.70
C ILE A 163 -2.26 -10.96 -4.97
N ALA A 164 -2.13 -11.85 -5.95
CA ALA A 164 -3.10 -12.90 -6.24
C ALA A 164 -2.71 -14.19 -5.52
N LEU A 165 -3.67 -14.77 -4.79
CA LEU A 165 -3.46 -16.02 -4.07
C LEU A 165 -4.23 -17.18 -4.72
N GLY A 166 -3.54 -18.31 -4.87
CA GLY A 166 -4.09 -19.56 -5.41
C GLY A 166 -5.00 -20.30 -4.41
N GLU A 167 -4.95 -19.89 -3.14
CA GLU A 167 -5.74 -20.44 -2.06
C GLU A 167 -6.31 -19.31 -1.20
N LYS A 168 -7.49 -19.55 -0.60
CA LYS A 168 -8.05 -18.62 0.40
C LYS A 168 -7.23 -18.66 1.69
N LEU A 169 -7.14 -17.52 2.38
CA LEU A 169 -6.52 -17.49 3.70
C LEU A 169 -7.46 -18.22 4.65
N LYS A 170 -6.94 -19.22 5.36
CA LYS A 170 -7.75 -20.00 6.30
C LYS A 170 -8.19 -19.12 7.48
N PRO A 171 -9.40 -19.31 8.02
CA PRO A 171 -9.81 -18.65 9.26
C PRO A 171 -8.77 -18.83 10.37
N GLY A 172 -8.53 -17.79 11.16
CA GLY A 172 -7.54 -17.81 12.25
C GLY A 172 -6.08 -17.70 11.83
N LYS A 173 -5.75 -17.63 10.52
CA LYS A 173 -4.37 -17.34 10.06
C LYS A 173 -3.99 -15.87 10.13
N LEU A 174 -4.99 -14.99 10.11
CA LEU A 174 -4.82 -13.56 10.31
C LEU A 174 -5.67 -13.14 11.49
N THR A 175 -5.15 -12.20 12.27
CA THR A 175 -5.95 -11.44 13.21
C THR A 175 -7.02 -10.63 12.47
N ASP A 176 -7.91 -10.00 13.22
CA ASP A 176 -8.92 -9.12 12.65
C ASP A 176 -8.32 -7.85 12.02
N VAL A 177 -7.16 -7.41 12.53
CA VAL A 177 -6.39 -6.25 12.05
C VAL A 177 -4.96 -6.71 11.73
N PRO A 178 -4.77 -7.45 10.62
CA PRO A 178 -3.51 -8.11 10.34
C PRO A 178 -2.34 -7.16 10.14
N THR A 179 -1.15 -7.52 10.64
CA THR A 179 0.10 -6.79 10.33
C THR A 179 0.74 -7.28 9.05
N LYS A 180 1.75 -6.55 8.54
CA LYS A 180 2.55 -6.99 7.39
C LYS A 180 3.25 -8.32 7.65
N GLU A 181 3.75 -8.54 8.86
CA GLU A 181 4.48 -9.73 9.27
C GLU A 181 3.56 -10.95 9.32
N GLU A 182 2.36 -10.79 9.91
CA GLU A 182 1.32 -11.83 9.89
C GLU A 182 0.92 -12.18 8.45
N LEU A 183 0.79 -11.16 7.61
CA LEU A 183 0.47 -11.34 6.20
C LEU A 183 1.56 -12.12 5.47
N ALA A 184 2.83 -11.75 5.62
CA ALA A 184 3.97 -12.41 4.99
C ALA A 184 3.99 -13.92 5.32
N GLY A 185 3.77 -14.29 6.58
CA GLY A 185 3.65 -15.70 6.97
C GLY A 185 2.38 -16.38 6.44
N ALA A 186 1.25 -15.66 6.39
CA ALA A 186 -0.01 -16.21 5.93
C ALA A 186 -0.05 -16.48 4.43
N ILE A 187 0.66 -15.69 3.61
CA ILE A 187 0.69 -15.82 2.15
C ILE A 187 1.81 -16.73 1.64
N ASP A 188 2.73 -17.16 2.50
CA ASP A 188 3.80 -18.07 2.11
C ASP A 188 3.26 -19.35 1.45
N GLY A 189 3.88 -19.69 0.32
CA GLY A 189 3.48 -20.77 -0.57
C GLY A 189 2.17 -20.59 -1.34
N LYS A 190 1.45 -19.46 -1.21
CA LYS A 190 0.11 -19.25 -1.80
C LYS A 190 0.06 -18.21 -2.91
N VAL A 191 1.10 -17.39 -3.07
CA VAL A 191 1.19 -16.41 -4.15
C VAL A 191 1.26 -17.12 -5.49
N VAL A 192 0.39 -16.74 -6.43
CA VAL A 192 0.37 -17.28 -7.81
C VAL A 192 0.69 -16.22 -8.86
N ALA A 193 0.46 -14.94 -8.53
CA ALA A 193 0.85 -13.79 -9.33
C ALA A 193 0.85 -12.54 -8.44
N TRP A 194 1.54 -11.50 -8.86
CA TRP A 194 1.47 -10.19 -8.20
C TRP A 194 1.79 -9.07 -9.19
N GLY A 195 1.47 -7.85 -8.81
CA GLY A 195 1.73 -6.64 -9.58
C GLY A 195 2.17 -5.50 -8.68
N LEU A 196 2.86 -4.52 -9.26
CA LEU A 196 3.33 -3.33 -8.59
C LEU A 196 3.00 -2.10 -9.42
N TRP A 197 2.35 -1.12 -8.79
CA TRP A 197 2.19 0.23 -9.33
C TRP A 197 2.80 1.22 -8.35
N VAL A 198 3.56 2.20 -8.84
CA VAL A 198 4.29 3.14 -8.01
C VAL A 198 3.71 4.54 -8.18
N GLY A 199 3.20 5.11 -7.09
CA GLY A 199 2.94 6.55 -6.99
C GLY A 199 4.16 7.27 -6.45
N VAL A 200 4.38 8.52 -6.84
CA VAL A 200 5.48 9.34 -6.37
C VAL A 200 4.94 10.65 -5.83
N TYR A 201 5.37 11.05 -4.63
CA TYR A 201 5.00 12.33 -4.06
C TYR A 201 6.19 12.97 -3.35
N GLU A 202 6.35 14.27 -3.50
CA GLU A 202 7.36 15.08 -2.81
C GLU A 202 6.68 16.23 -2.08
N SER A 203 7.08 16.47 -0.83
CA SER A 203 6.72 17.71 -0.13
C SER A 203 7.83 18.73 -0.31
N VAL A 204 7.55 19.74 -1.15
CA VAL A 204 8.42 20.90 -1.36
C VAL A 204 8.17 21.98 -0.29
N MET A 205 9.07 22.97 -0.19
CA MET A 205 9.05 24.02 0.83
C MET A 205 7.73 24.81 0.89
#